data_AF-A0A956Z1W3-F1
#
_entry.id   AF-A0A956Z1W3-F1
#
_cell.length_a   1.000
_cell.length_b   1.000
_cell.length_c   1.000
_cell.angle_alpha   90.00
_cell.angle_beta   90.00
_cell.angle_gamma   90.00
#
_symmetry.space_group_name_H-M   'P 1'
#
loop_
_entity.id
_entity.type
_entity.pdbx_description
1 polymer ?
#
loop_
_entity_poly.entity_id
_entity_poly.type
_entity_poly.pdbx_seq_one_letter_code
_entity_poly.pdbx_strand_id
1 'polypeptide(L)' 'MTIEHDVKSLDLATGGRYRIDWAENEMPVLRAIRERFLREKPLQGIRVSACLHVTTETANLMHTLQAGGADV' A
#
# COMPACT_ATOMS: atom_id res chain seq x y z
N MET A 1 16.30 3.43 10.10
CA MET A 1 15.59 2.22 10.55
C MET A 1 15.50 1.29 9.37
N THR A 2 16.09 0.10 9.45
CA THR A 2 15.87 -0.98 8.48
C THR A 2 14.50 -1.58 8.78
N ILE A 3 13.59 -1.58 7.81
CA ILE A 3 12.29 -2.25 7.93
C ILE A 3 12.54 -3.74 7.81
N GLU A 4 12.04 -4.55 8.75
CA GLU A 4 12.15 -6.02 8.68
C GLU A 4 11.30 -6.53 7.50
N HIS A 5 11.90 -7.35 6.64
CA HIS A 5 11.22 -7.91 5.47
C HIS A 5 11.89 -9.22 5.03
N ASP A 6 11.12 -10.10 4.40
CA ASP A 6 11.60 -11.30 3.72
C ASP A 6 11.09 -11.29 2.27
N VAL A 7 11.96 -10.92 1.33
CA VAL A 7 11.64 -10.80 -0.10
C VAL A 7 12.79 -11.31 -0.95
N LYS A 8 12.46 -11.73 -2.18
CA LYS A 8 13.45 -12.32 -3.10
C LYS A 8 14.63 -11.39 -3.44
N SER A 9 14.39 -10.12 -3.73
CA SER A 9 15.43 -9.15 -4.10
C SER A 9 14.90 -7.72 -3.99
N LEU A 10 15.68 -6.85 -3.34
CA LEU A 10 15.37 -5.42 -3.21
C LEU A 10 15.65 -4.62 -4.49
N ASP A 11 16.50 -5.12 -5.38
CA ASP A 11 16.85 -4.43 -6.64
C ASP A 11 15.65 -4.30 -7.58
N LEU A 12 14.61 -5.13 -7.37
CA LEU A 12 13.36 -5.08 -8.12
C LEU A 12 12.43 -3.93 -7.70
N ALA A 13 12.72 -3.23 -6.59
CA ALA A 13 11.83 -2.22 -6.02
C ALA A 13 11.48 -1.09 -7.00
N THR A 14 12.47 -0.59 -7.75
CA THR A 14 12.25 0.48 -8.73
C THR A 14 11.28 0.06 -9.83
N GLY A 15 11.46 -1.14 -10.40
CA GLY A 15 10.55 -1.69 -11.39
C GLY A 15 9.16 -2.00 -10.82
N GLY A 16 9.11 -2.48 -9.58
CA GLY A 16 7.87 -2.70 -8.84
C GLY A 16 7.07 -1.42 -8.68
N ARG A 17 7.71 -0.31 -8.29
CA ARG A 17 7.06 1.00 -8.14
C ARG A 17 6.37 1.46 -9.41
N TYR A 18 7.02 1.38 -10.57
CA TYR A 18 6.38 1.75 -11.83
C TYR A 18 5.14 0.90 -12.15
N ARG A 19 5.15 -0.39 -11.81
CA ARG A 19 3.99 -1.26 -12.01
C ARG A 19 2.86 -0.96 -11.03
N ILE A 20 3.19 -0.59 -9.80
CA ILE A 20 2.21 -0.15 -8.79
C ILE A 20 1.53 1.14 -9.27
N ASP A 21 2.32 2.13 -9.70
CA ASP A 21 1.82 3.40 -10.23
C ASP A 21 0.93 3.18 -11.47
N TRP A 22 1.33 2.25 -12.35
CA TRP A 22 0.53 1.89 -13.52
C TRP A 22 -0.81 1.25 -13.13
N ALA A 23 -0.79 0.26 -12.22
CA ALA A 23 -2.00 -0.41 -11.74
C ALA A 23 -2.95 0.56 -11.03
N GLU A 24 -2.43 1.56 -10.32
CA GLU A 24 -3.23 2.56 -9.61
C GLU A 24 -4.19 3.32 -10.55
N ASN A 25 -3.77 3.56 -11.80
CA ASN A 25 -4.60 4.26 -12.78
C ASN A 25 -5.92 3.54 -13.06
N GLU A 26 -5.92 2.22 -12.95
CA GLU A 26 -7.08 1.34 -13.15
C GLU A 26 -7.84 1.03 -11.84
N MET A 27 -7.48 1.67 -10.72
CA MET A 27 -8.09 1.45 -9.40
C MET A 27 -8.80 2.71 -8.85
N PRO A 28 -9.77 3.30 -9.59
CA PRO A 28 -10.34 4.62 -9.26
C PRO A 28 -11.05 4.66 -7.91
N VAL A 29 -11.70 3.57 -7.50
CA VAL A 29 -12.39 3.46 -6.21
C VAL A 29 -11.39 3.50 -5.06
N LEU A 30 -10.28 2.76 -5.19
CA LEU A 30 -9.26 2.71 -4.16
C LEU A 30 -8.53 4.05 -4.01
N ARG A 31 -8.27 4.73 -5.13
CA ARG A 31 -7.73 6.10 -5.14
C ARG A 31 -8.65 7.08 -4.40
N ALA A 32 -9.96 7.05 -4.66
CA ALA A 32 -10.93 7.90 -3.97
C ALA A 32 -10.97 7.62 -2.45
N ILE A 33 -10.89 6.33 -2.05
CA ILE A 33 -10.79 5.95 -0.63
C ILE A 33 -9.50 6.48 -0.02
N ARG A 34 -8.37 6.36 -0.73
CA ARG A 34 -7.07 6.87 -0.26
C ARG A 34 -7.10 8.38 -0.03
N GLU A 35 -7.67 9.15 -0.96
CA GLU A 35 -7.82 10.60 -0.82
C GLU A 35 -8.66 10.98 0.41
N ARG A 36 -9.74 10.24 0.66
CA ARG A 36 -10.54 10.41 1.88
C ARG A 36 -9.73 10.06 3.14
N PHE A 37 -9.05 8.92 3.13
CA PHE A 37 -8.26 8.41 4.25
C PHE A 37 -7.09 9.31 4.62
N LEU A 38 -6.48 9.99 3.66
CA LEU A 38 -5.44 11.00 3.92
C LEU A 38 -5.94 12.14 4.82
N ARG A 39 -7.22 12.51 4.73
CA ARG A 39 -7.83 13.57 5.55
C ARG A 39 -8.36 13.04 6.87
N GLU A 40 -9.07 11.92 6.84
CA GLU A 40 -9.81 11.41 7.99
C GLU A 40 -8.95 10.57 8.94
N LYS A 41 -7.86 9.97 8.45
CA LYS A 41 -7.00 9.04 9.20
C LYS A 41 -7.78 8.02 10.04
N PRO A 42 -8.78 7.31 9.48
CA PRO A 42 -9.69 6.49 10.27
C PRO A 42 -9.05 5.25 10.88
N LEU A 43 -7.83 4.89 10.47
CA LEU A 43 -7.09 3.72 10.95
C LEU A 43 -5.93 4.11 11.87
N GLN A 44 -5.87 5.36 12.32
CA GLN A 44 -4.79 5.83 13.19
C GLN A 44 -4.70 4.98 14.47
N GLY A 45 -3.49 4.47 14.75
CA GLY A 45 -3.22 3.65 15.93
C GLY A 45 -3.64 2.18 15.78
N ILE A 46 -4.15 1.77 14.62
CA ILE A 46 -4.52 0.38 14.34
C ILE A 46 -3.35 -0.32 13.63
N ARG A 47 -2.93 -1.47 14.15
CA ARG A 47 -2.03 -2.39 13.44
C ARG A 47 -2.85 -3.39 12.63
N VAL A 48 -2.54 -3.51 11.33
CA VAL A 48 -3.24 -4.38 10.40
C VAL A 48 -2.25 -5.40 9.83
N SER A 49 -2.62 -6.68 9.86
CA SER A 49 -1.88 -7.73 9.17
C SER A 49 -2.70 -8.25 7.99
N ALA A 50 -2.05 -8.48 6.85
CA ALA A 50 -2.70 -8.94 5.64
C ALA A 50 -2.12 -10.30 5.21
N CYS A 51 -3.00 -11.29 5.02
CA CYS A 51 -2.67 -12.56 4.37
C CYS A 51 -3.37 -12.59 3.01
N LEU A 52 -2.71 -11.98 2.01
CA LEU A 52 -3.22 -11.79 0.67
C LEU A 52 -2.10 -12.11 -0.34
N HIS A 53 -2.48 -12.34 -1.59
CA HIS A 53 -1.48 -12.43 -2.66
C HIS A 53 -0.72 -11.10 -2.78
N VAL A 54 0.61 -11.18 -2.81
CA VAL A 54 1.49 -10.01 -2.94
C VAL A 54 1.57 -9.62 -4.41
N THR A 55 0.72 -8.65 -4.81
CA THR A 55 0.62 -8.13 -6.18
C THR A 55 0.71 -6.59 -6.20
N THR A 56 0.70 -6.01 -7.40
CA THR A 56 0.67 -4.55 -7.61
C THR A 56 -0.59 -3.89 -7.06
N GLU A 57 -1.73 -4.57 -7.15
CA GLU A 57 -3.02 -4.14 -6.62
C GLU A 57 -3.01 -4.16 -5.09
N THR A 58 -2.45 -5.22 -4.49
CA THR A 58 -2.30 -5.32 -3.02
C THR A 58 -1.36 -4.22 -2.49
N ALA A 59 -0.31 -3.85 -3.21
CA ALA A 59 0.54 -2.73 -2.82
C ALA A 59 -0.24 -1.39 -2.78
N ASN A 60 -1.10 -1.13 -3.78
CA ASN A 60 -1.99 0.04 -3.75
C ASN A 60 -2.98 -0.01 -2.58
N LEU A 61 -3.46 -1.20 -2.20
CA LEU A 61 -4.26 -1.38 -0.99
C LEU A 61 -3.46 -1.03 0.27
N MET A 62 -2.21 -1.50 0.39
CA MET A 62 -1.35 -1.19 1.54
C MET A 62 -1.10 0.31 1.65
N HIS A 63 -0.80 1.01 0.54
CA HIS A 63 -0.68 2.47 0.52
C HIS A 63 -1.96 3.18 0.99
N THR A 64 -3.12 2.62 0.66
CA THR A 64 -4.41 3.17 1.09
C THR A 64 -4.63 3.00 2.59
N LEU A 65 -4.30 1.83 3.14
CA LEU A 65 -4.38 1.57 4.59
C LEU A 65 -3.39 2.44 5.38
N GLN A 66 -2.15 2.56 4.91
CA GLN A 66 -1.14 3.46 5.48
C GLN A 66 -1.58 4.91 5.40
N ALA A 67 -2.19 5.34 4.28
CA ALA A 67 -2.77 6.67 4.15
C ALA A 67 -3.87 6.92 5.18
N GLY A 68 -4.61 5.88 5.60
CA GLY A 68 -5.58 5.92 6.70
C GLY A 68 -4.96 5.96 8.09
N GLY A 69 -3.64 5.84 8.23
CA GLY A 69 -2.93 5.88 9.52
C GLY A 69 -2.69 4.51 10.15
N ALA A 70 -2.94 3.42 9.42
CA ALA A 70 -2.64 2.07 9.89
C ALA A 70 -1.13 1.80 9.93
N ASP A 71 -0.70 1.01 10.91
CA ASP A 71 0.61 0.34 10.92
C ASP A 71 0.46 -1.01 10.21
N VAL A 72 1.11 -1.16 9.05
CA VAL A 72 0.99 -2.29 8.12
C VAL A 72 2.38 -2.74 7.69
#